data_AF-A0A4S2EU83-F1
#
_entry.id   AF-A0A4S2EU83-F1
#
_cell.length_a   1.000
_cell.length_b   1.000
_cell.length_c   1.000
_cell.angle_alpha   90.00
_cell.angle_beta   90.00
_cell.angle_gamma   90.00
#
_symmetry.space_group_name_H-M   'P 1'
#
loop_
_entity.id
_entity.type
_entity.pdbx_description
1 polymer ?
#
loop_
_entity_poly.entity_id
_entity_poly.type
_entity_poly.pdbx_seq_one_letter_code
_entity_poly.pdbx_strand_id
1 'polypeptide(L)' 'MTLFYLPTCPHCHRVITWIEGQGLTDKFNYIDCSKEAGAAELQEVSGQQSVPCLVTGDETYLVGDEDILAYLQNLYA' A
#
# COMPACT_ATOMS: atom_id res chain seq x y z
N MET A 1 2.39 -8.93 0.33
CA MET A 1 1.75 -7.83 -0.44
C MET A 1 2.68 -6.64 -0.43
N THR A 2 2.54 -5.70 -1.38
CA THR A 2 3.43 -4.51 -1.44
C THR A 2 2.61 -3.25 -1.30
N LEU A 3 2.90 -2.43 -0.29
CA LEU A 3 2.28 -1.12 -0.07
C LEU A 3 3.23 -0.02 -0.51
N PHE A 4 2.85 0.68 -1.57
CA PHE A 4 3.50 1.91 -2.03
C PHE A 4 2.96 3.09 -1.25
N TYR A 5 3.87 3.90 -0.69
CA TYR A 5 3.50 4.99 0.21
C TYR A 5 4.40 6.21 0.04
N LEU A 6 3.93 7.34 0.57
CA LEU A 6 4.75 8.54 0.79
C LEU A 6 4.87 8.79 2.30
N PRO A 7 6.07 9.10 2.83
CA PRO A 7 6.28 9.37 4.25
C PRO A 7 5.45 10.54 4.80
N THR A 8 5.08 11.51 3.95
CA THR A 8 4.28 12.67 4.31
C THR A 8 2.78 12.49 4.07
N CYS A 9 2.33 11.34 3.56
CA CYS A 9 0.94 11.14 3.18
C CYS A 9 0.08 10.63 4.35
N PRO A 10 -0.93 11.39 4.81
CA PRO A 10 -1.79 10.97 5.94
C PRO A 10 -2.61 9.71 5.63
N HIS A 11 -3.05 9.53 4.38
CA HIS A 11 -3.78 8.32 3.96
C HIS A 11 -2.90 7.07 4.02
N CYS A 12 -1.62 7.19 3.67
CA CYS A 12 -0.65 6.10 3.83
C CYS A 12 -0.50 5.70 5.30
N HIS A 13 -0.34 6.69 6.19
CA HIS A 13 -0.21 6.45 7.62
C HIS A 13 -1.41 5.72 8.22
N ARG A 14 -2.63 6.01 7.75
CA ARG A 14 -3.83 5.26 8.17
C ARG A 14 -3.72 3.76 7.87
N VAL A 15 -3.33 3.41 6.64
CA VAL A 15 -3.16 2.01 6.23
C VAL A 15 -2.04 1.34 7.03
N ILE A 16 -0.87 1.99 7.14
CA ILE A 16 0.28 1.48 7.88
C ILE A 16 -0.08 1.23 9.36
N THR A 17 -0.71 2.20 10.01
CA THR A 17 -1.13 2.09 11.43
C THR A 17 -2.08 0.91 11.63
N TRP A 18 -3.01 0.68 10.70
CA TRP A 18 -3.90 -0.48 10.78
C TRP A 18 -3.12 -1.79 10.65
N ILE A 19 -2.20 -1.90 9.68
CA ILE A 19 -1.37 -3.09 9.49
C ILE A 19 -0.53 -3.41 10.74
N GLU A 20 0.11 -2.38 11.31
CA GLU A 20 0.88 -2.49 12.56
C GLU A 20 -0.01 -2.91 13.74
N GLY A 21 -1.19 -2.29 13.87
CA GLY A 21 -2.17 -2.60 14.92
C GLY A 21 -2.71 -4.03 14.85
N GLN A 22 -2.69 -4.66 13.68
CA GLN A 22 -3.04 -6.07 13.49
C GLN A 22 -1.82 -7.02 13.63
N GLY A 23 -0.61 -6.50 13.85
CA GLY A 23 0.61 -7.31 13.90
C GLY A 23 0.96 -7.97 12.57
N LEU A 24 0.59 -7.33 11.45
CA LEU A 24 0.74 -7.89 10.11
C LEU A 24 1.96 -7.34 9.35
N THR A 25 2.81 -6.53 9.99
CA THR A 25 3.95 -5.84 9.35
C THR A 25 4.82 -6.79 8.51
N ASP A 26 5.09 -8.00 8.97
CA ASP A 26 5.91 -9.00 8.25
C ASP A 26 5.26 -9.56 6.97
N LYS A 27 3.96 -9.30 6.74
CA LYS A 27 3.22 -9.72 5.53
C LYS A 27 3.27 -8.68 4.41
N PHE A 28 3.84 -7.51 4.67
CA PHE A 28 3.89 -6.39 3.74
C PHE A 28 5.33 -5.98 3.45
N ASN A 29 5.60 -5.75 2.17
CA ASN A 29 6.74 -4.95 1.73
C ASN A 29 6.29 -3.50 1.61
N TYR A 30 7.12 -2.55 2.04
CA TYR A 30 6.80 -1.12 2.01
C TYR A 30 7.76 -0.39 1.08
N ILE A 31 7.21 0.30 0.08
CA ILE A 31 8.01 1.01 -0.92
C ILE A 31 7.74 2.51 -0.83
N ASP A 32 8.79 3.28 -0.56
CA ASP A 32 8.75 4.75 -0.46
C ASP A 32 8.80 5.40 -1.85
N CYS A 33 7.68 5.96 -2.29
CA CYS A 33 7.53 6.67 -3.56
C CYS A 33 8.07 8.11 -3.54
N SER A 34 8.65 8.58 -2.43
CA SER A 34 9.40 9.85 -2.42
C SER A 34 10.74 9.71 -3.13
N LYS A 35 11.16 8.46 -3.40
CA LYS A 35 12.32 8.11 -4.21
C LYS A 35 11.87 7.80 -5.63
N GLU A 36 12.66 8.25 -6.61
CA GLU A 36 12.39 8.04 -8.03
C GLU A 36 12.19 6.55 -8.36
N ALA A 37 13.02 5.66 -7.79
CA ALA A 37 12.90 4.23 -7.98
C ALA A 37 11.54 3.67 -7.51
N GLY A 38 11.05 4.09 -6.33
CA GLY A 38 9.75 3.63 -5.82
C GLY A 38 8.58 4.16 -6.63
N ALA A 39 8.66 5.41 -7.10
CA ALA A 39 7.65 5.99 -7.98
C ALA A 39 7.63 5.32 -9.37
N ALA A 40 8.80 4.98 -9.91
CA ALA A 40 8.91 4.25 -11.17
C ALA A 40 8.35 2.83 -11.04
N GLU A 41 8.67 2.12 -9.95
CA GLU A 41 8.14 0.78 -9.68
C GLU A 41 6.61 0.81 -9.55
N LEU A 42 6.04 1.78 -8.80
CA LEU A 42 4.60 1.96 -8.70
C LEU A 42 3.93 2.07 -10.08
N GLN A 43 4.50 2.89 -10.97
CA GLN A 43 3.99 3.09 -12.32
C GLN A 43 4.09 1.81 -13.16
N GLU A 44 5.16 1.03 -12.99
CA GLU A 44 5.39 -0.23 -13.71
C GLU A 44 4.38 -1.31 -13.29
N VAL A 45 4.18 -1.49 -11.98
CA VAL A 45 3.39 -2.62 -11.45
C VAL A 45 1.89 -2.37 -11.43
N SER A 46 1.47 -1.11 -11.28
CA SER A 46 0.04 -0.76 -11.13
C SER A 46 -0.50 0.12 -12.26
N GLY A 47 0.38 0.75 -13.04
CA GLY A 47 0.00 1.80 -13.98
C GLY A 47 -0.44 3.11 -13.30
N GLN A 48 -0.40 3.20 -11.97
CA GLN A 48 -0.86 4.34 -11.18
C GLN A 48 0.31 5.23 -10.74
N GLN A 49 -0.01 6.47 -10.33
CA GLN A 49 0.95 7.42 -9.74
C GLN A 49 0.54 7.91 -8.35
N SER A 50 -0.57 7.38 -7.82
CA SER A 50 -1.17 7.82 -6.56
C SER A 50 -0.88 6.84 -5.44
N VAL A 51 -0.68 7.37 -4.24
CA VAL A 51 -0.50 6.60 -3.00
C VAL A 51 -1.61 6.93 -1.98
N PRO A 52 -1.95 6.02 -1.06
CA PRO A 52 -1.44 4.66 -0.94
C PRO A 52 -1.90 3.77 -2.09
N CYS A 53 -1.02 2.86 -2.52
CA CYS A 53 -1.37 1.82 -3.48
C CYS A 53 -0.91 0.46 -2.95
N LEU A 54 -1.82 -0.49 -2.86
CA LEU A 54 -1.53 -1.86 -2.45
C LEU A 54 -1.52 -2.75 -3.69
N VAL A 55 -0.41 -3.43 -3.93
CA VAL A 55 -0.30 -4.50 -4.93
C VAL A 55 -0.38 -5.85 -4.23
N THR A 56 -1.34 -6.67 -4.65
CA THR A 56 -1.54 -8.02 -4.15
C THR A 56 -0.75 -9.03 -4.99
N GLY A 57 -0.62 -10.26 -4.52
CA GLY A 57 0.16 -11.30 -5.21
C GLY A 57 -0.39 -11.74 -6.56
N ASP A 58 -1.65 -11.39 -6.88
CA ASP A 58 -2.38 -11.82 -8.08
C ASP A 58 -2.48 -10.69 -9.12
N GLU A 59 -1.45 -9.84 -9.21
CA GLU A 59 -1.37 -8.68 -10.13
C GLU A 59 -2.52 -7.67 -9.99
N THR A 60 -3.28 -7.74 -8.90
CA THR A 60 -4.35 -6.80 -8.59
C THR A 60 -3.78 -5.66 -7.76
N TYR A 61 -4.23 -4.44 -8.04
CA TYR A 61 -3.87 -3.27 -7.25
C TYR A 61 -5.11 -2.53 -6.73
N LEU A 62 -4.96 -1.89 -5.59
CA LEU A 62 -5.96 -1.03 -4.96
C LEU A 62 -5.32 0.32 -4.69
N VAL A 63 -6.06 1.41 -4.94
CA VAL A 63 -5.59 2.79 -4.72
C VAL A 63 -6.51 3.47 -3.72
N GLY A 64 -5.93 4.24 -2.81
CA GLY A 64 -6.69 4.94 -1.77
C GLY A 64 -6.84 4.11 -0.50
N ASP A 65 -6.87 4.79 0.63
CA ASP A 65 -6.86 4.14 1.94
C ASP A 65 -8.17 3.42 2.26
N GLU A 66 -9.32 3.92 1.83
CA GLU A 66 -10.62 3.28 2.10
C GLU A 66 -10.74 1.89 1.45
N ASP A 67 -10.44 1.78 0.15
CA ASP A 67 -10.51 0.51 -0.59
C ASP A 67 -9.47 -0.49 -0.06
N ILE A 68 -8.26 -0.02 0.23
CA ILE A 68 -7.21 -0.85 0.82
C ILE A 68 -7.64 -1.37 2.19
N LEU A 69 -8.14 -0.50 3.08
CA LEU A 69 -8.57 -0.92 4.41
C LEU A 69 -9.75 -1.89 4.35
N ALA A 70 -10.74 -1.65 3.49
CA ALA A 70 -11.87 -2.55 3.32
C ALA A 70 -11.42 -3.94 2.85
N TYR A 71 -10.52 -3.99 1.87
CA TYR A 71 -9.92 -5.24 1.41
C TYR A 71 -9.17 -5.97 2.52
N LEU A 72 -8.30 -5.27 3.25
CA LEU A 72 -7.49 -5.87 4.30
C LEU A 72 -8.34 -6.37 5.48
N GLN A 73 -9.38 -5.62 5.86
CA GLN A 73 -10.33 -6.03 6.90
C GLN A 73 -11.07 -7.31 6.49
N ASN A 74 -11.51 -7.41 5.24
CA ASN A 74 -12.16 -8.62 4.76
C ASN A 74 -11.20 -9.82 4.66
N LEU A 75 -9.93 -9.59 4.31
CA LEU A 75 -8.91 -10.62 4.19
C LEU A 75 -8.47 -11.21 5.55
N TYR A 76 -8.49 -10.39 6.60
CA TYR A 76 -8.02 -10.75 7.95
C TYR A 76 -9.13 -10.75 9.01
N ALA A 77 -10.40 -10.81 8.58
CA ALA A 77 -11.57 -10.96 9.46
C ALA A 77 -11.63 -12.33 10.15
#